data_AF-A0A854CI93-F1
#
_entry.id   AF-A0A854CI93-F1
#
_cell.length_a   1.000
_cell.length_b   1.000
_cell.length_c   1.000
_cell.angle_alpha   90.00
_cell.angle_beta   90.00
_cell.angle_gamma   90.00
#
_symmetry.space_group_name_H-M   'P 1'
#
loop_
_entity.id
_entity.type
_entity.pdbx_description
1 polymer ?
#
loop_
_entity_poly.entity_id
_entity_poly.type
_entity_poly.pdbx_seq_one_letter_code
_entity_poly.pdbx_strand_id
1 'polypeptide(L)'
;MTDSAPHVVAQADALLLPNRMGNRPVQVPADRPGIVIFIHGVNDPGAGYPTVEKGLCQGLNERLSRIDLRAGQYGVKYAEAKKSPLKPGEQGYKEVASVKYDPDTYLYQRSEDTTSKLPTHSMFIPFYWG
;
A
#
# COMPACT_ATOMS: atom_id res chain seq x y z
N MET A 1 -21.70 0.60 2.28
CA MET A 1 -22.33 0.68 0.95
C MET A 1 -21.29 0.24 -0.05
N THR A 2 -21.46 -0.91 -0.69
CA THR A 2 -20.62 -1.28 -1.83
C THR A 2 -21.02 -0.39 -2.99
N ASP A 3 -20.08 0.39 -3.50
CA ASP A 3 -20.26 1.10 -4.76
C ASP A 3 -20.52 0.04 -5.84
N SER A 4 -21.76 -0.01 -6.35
CA SER A 4 -22.19 -0.99 -7.37
C SER A 4 -21.77 -0.57 -8.78
N ALA A 5 -20.97 0.50 -8.91
CA ALA A 5 -20.42 0.91 -10.19
C ALA A 5 -19.44 -0.16 -10.71
N PRO A 6 -19.55 -0.57 -11.99
CA PRO A 6 -18.58 -1.47 -12.59
C PRO A 6 -17.18 -0.83 -12.58
N HIS A 7 -16.15 -1.59 -12.21
CA HIS A 7 -14.75 -1.15 -12.23
C HIS A 7 -13.92 -1.97 -13.22
N VAL A 8 -12.90 -1.35 -13.81
CA VAL A 8 -12.01 -2.00 -14.78
C VAL A 8 -10.92 -2.77 -14.04
N VAL A 9 -10.87 -4.09 -14.24
CA VAL A 9 -9.86 -4.98 -13.62
C VAL A 9 -8.60 -5.15 -14.47
N ALA A 10 -8.69 -4.94 -15.79
CA ALA A 10 -7.56 -4.97 -16.71
C ALA A 10 -7.90 -4.24 -18.03
N GLN A 11 -6.91 -3.62 -18.65
CA GLN A 11 -7.04 -2.93 -19.95
C GLN A 11 -5.78 -3.14 -20.78
N ALA A 12 -5.93 -3.22 -22.11
CA ALA A 12 -4.82 -3.18 -23.04
C ALA A 12 -5.26 -2.54 -24.37
N ASP A 13 -4.32 -1.88 -25.05
CA ASP A 13 -4.54 -1.32 -26.38
C ASP A 13 -4.09 -2.29 -27.48
N ALA A 14 -4.78 -2.26 -28.62
CA ALA A 14 -4.54 -3.15 -29.76
C ALA A 14 -4.68 -2.40 -31.10
N LEU A 15 -3.89 -2.78 -32.11
CA LEU A 15 -4.09 -2.30 -33.47
C LEU A 15 -5.32 -2.97 -34.11
N LEU A 16 -6.15 -2.19 -34.80
CA LEU A 16 -7.38 -2.64 -35.46
C LEU A 16 -7.15 -3.04 -36.92
N LEU A 17 -6.23 -3.99 -37.17
CA LEU A 17 -5.96 -4.46 -38.53
C LEU A 17 -7.10 -5.35 -39.06
N PRO A 18 -7.57 -5.16 -40.31
CA PRO A 18 -8.46 -6.11 -40.98
C PRO A 18 -7.79 -7.48 -41.09
N ASN A 19 -8.55 -8.57 -40.93
CA ASN A 19 -8.04 -9.96 -40.93
C ASN A 19 -6.89 -10.22 -39.95
N ARG A 20 -6.99 -9.69 -38.72
CA ARG A 20 -6.00 -9.93 -37.67
C ARG A 20 -5.72 -11.43 -37.47
N MET A 21 -4.45 -11.77 -37.29
CA MET A 21 -4.01 -13.16 -37.12
C MET A 21 -4.45 -13.83 -35.80
N GLY A 22 -4.99 -13.07 -34.84
CA GLY A 22 -5.49 -13.64 -33.59
C GLY A 22 -5.90 -12.59 -32.56
N ASN A 23 -6.61 -13.02 -31.53
CA ASN A 23 -7.10 -12.20 -30.43
C ASN A 23 -5.95 -11.58 -29.61
N ARG A 24 -6.23 -10.47 -28.91
CA ARG A 24 -5.27 -9.84 -27.98
C ARG A 24 -5.78 -10.13 -26.58
N PRO A 25 -5.31 -11.21 -25.95
CA PRO A 25 -5.72 -11.50 -24.58
C PRO A 25 -5.26 -10.36 -23.67
N VAL A 26 -6.15 -9.95 -22.77
CA VAL A 26 -5.83 -9.01 -21.69
C VAL A 26 -5.62 -9.85 -20.44
N GLN A 27 -4.43 -9.76 -19.85
CA GLN A 27 -4.14 -10.51 -18.63
C GLN A 27 -4.92 -9.89 -17.47
N VAL A 28 -5.79 -10.67 -16.86
CA VAL A 28 -6.46 -10.29 -15.60
C VAL A 28 -5.45 -10.51 -14.46
N PRO A 29 -5.22 -9.51 -13.58
CA PRO A 29 -4.39 -9.70 -12.40
C PRO A 29 -4.92 -10.85 -11.54
N ALA A 30 -4.02 -11.68 -11.02
CA ALA A 30 -4.39 -12.75 -10.11
C ALA A 30 -4.78 -12.19 -8.74
N ASP A 31 -5.85 -12.74 -8.16
CA ASP A 31 -6.28 -12.41 -6.81
C ASP A 31 -5.15 -12.57 -5.78
N ARG A 32 -5.23 -11.85 -4.67
CA ARG A 32 -4.30 -12.01 -3.56
C ARG A 32 -4.46 -13.42 -2.98
N PRO A 33 -3.38 -14.08 -2.53
CA PRO A 33 -3.44 -15.46 -2.04
C PRO A 33 -4.16 -15.65 -0.69
N GLY A 34 -4.90 -14.63 -0.23
CA GLY A 34 -5.61 -14.58 1.05
C GLY A 34 -5.49 -13.21 1.71
N ILE A 35 -5.88 -13.17 2.99
CA ILE A 35 -5.68 -12.03 3.89
C ILE A 35 -4.85 -12.47 5.10
N VAL A 36 -3.97 -11.60 5.59
CA VAL A 36 -3.17 -11.81 6.79
C VAL A 36 -3.36 -10.60 7.69
N ILE A 37 -4.08 -10.79 8.79
CA ILE A 37 -4.22 -9.77 9.83
C ILE A 37 -3.09 -10.00 10.83
N PHE A 38 -2.24 -8.99 11.02
CA PHE A 38 -1.11 -9.08 11.93
C PHE A 38 -1.31 -8.17 13.12
N ILE A 39 -1.39 -8.79 14.30
CA ILE A 39 -1.60 -8.13 15.58
C ILE A 39 -0.25 -8.06 16.29
N HIS A 40 0.18 -6.87 16.69
CA HIS A 40 1.38 -6.70 17.51
C HIS A 40 1.03 -6.76 19.01
N GLY A 41 2.06 -6.93 19.85
CA GLY A 41 1.90 -6.98 21.30
C GLY A 41 1.38 -5.66 21.89
N VAL A 42 0.90 -5.70 23.13
CA VAL A 42 0.49 -4.50 23.86
C VAL A 42 1.67 -3.52 23.94
N ASN A 43 1.40 -2.22 23.74
CA ASN A 43 2.38 -1.13 23.84
C ASN A 43 3.58 -1.23 22.86
N ASP A 44 3.46 -2.03 21.79
CA ASP A 44 4.32 -1.91 20.61
C ASP A 44 3.67 -0.91 19.64
N PRO A 45 4.41 -0.04 18.93
CA PRO A 45 3.81 0.85 17.93
C PRO A 45 3.67 0.19 16.54
N GLY A 46 3.87 -1.13 16.42
CA GLY A 46 3.86 -1.84 15.14
C GLY A 46 5.19 -1.79 14.40
N ALA A 47 6.31 -1.66 15.12
CA ALA A 47 7.66 -1.51 14.53
C ALA A 47 8.05 -2.70 13.63
N GLY A 48 7.49 -3.89 13.88
CA GLY A 48 7.74 -5.10 13.10
C GLY A 48 7.01 -5.14 11.74
N TYR A 49 5.97 -4.33 11.53
CA TYR A 49 5.10 -4.43 10.35
C TYR A 49 5.83 -4.30 9.01
N PRO A 50 6.72 -3.31 8.80
CA PRO A 50 7.39 -3.17 7.51
C PRO A 50 8.22 -4.40 7.15
N THR A 51 8.92 -4.97 8.14
CA THR A 51 9.77 -6.14 7.95
C THR A 51 8.94 -7.38 7.66
N VAL A 52 7.87 -7.60 8.42
CA VAL A 52 6.98 -8.76 8.25
C VAL A 52 6.25 -8.70 6.91
N GLU A 53 5.64 -7.56 6.55
CA GLU A 53 4.93 -7.42 5.28
C GLU A 53 5.87 -7.64 4.09
N LYS A 54 7.09 -7.07 4.15
CA LYS A 54 8.10 -7.28 3.11
C LYS A 54 8.49 -8.74 2.97
N GLY A 55 8.75 -9.42 4.09
CA GLY A 55 9.09 -10.84 4.10
C GLY A 55 7.95 -11.72 3.57
N LEU A 56 6.71 -11.43 3.94
CA LEU A 56 5.53 -12.13 3.44
C LEU A 56 5.36 -11.97 1.93
N CYS A 57 5.45 -10.74 1.42
CA CYS A 57 5.35 -10.48 -0.01
C CYS A 57 6.46 -11.21 -0.78
N GLN A 58 7.70 -11.15 -0.29
CA GLN A 58 8.82 -11.84 -0.90
C GLN A 58 8.60 -13.37 -0.92
N GLY A 59 8.32 -13.98 0.24
CA GLY A 59 8.16 -15.44 0.31
C GLY A 59 6.97 -15.97 -0.47
N LEU A 60 5.87 -15.21 -0.56
CA LEU A 60 4.71 -15.58 -1.37
C LEU A 60 4.98 -15.41 -2.87
N ASN A 61 5.71 -14.38 -3.27
CA ASN A 61 6.19 -14.24 -4.65
C ASN A 61 7.04 -15.46 -5.05
N GLU A 62 8.02 -15.84 -4.22
CA GLU A 62 8.86 -17.01 -4.45
C GLU A 62 8.04 -18.31 -4.54
N ARG A 63 7.15 -18.57 -3.56
CA ARG A 63 6.38 -19.82 -3.49
C ARG A 63 5.35 -19.97 -4.61
N LEU A 64 4.74 -18.86 -5.03
CA LEU A 64 3.67 -18.86 -6.04
C LEU A 64 4.17 -18.52 -7.44
N SER A 65 5.49 -18.37 -7.63
CA SER A 65 6.08 -17.89 -8.88
C SER A 65 5.45 -16.56 -9.36
N ARG A 66 5.19 -15.67 -8.41
CA ARG A 66 4.64 -14.33 -8.63
C ARG A 66 5.73 -13.27 -8.49
N ILE A 67 5.50 -12.11 -9.08
CA ILE A 67 6.41 -10.94 -8.98
C ILE A 67 5.65 -9.67 -8.62
N ASP A 68 4.34 -9.78 -8.43
CA ASP A 68 3.46 -8.64 -8.33
C ASP A 68 3.11 -8.29 -6.89
N LEU A 69 3.36 -9.16 -5.90
CA LEU A 69 3.06 -8.86 -4.49
C LEU A 69 4.07 -7.86 -3.91
N ARG A 70 3.58 -6.75 -3.37
CA ARG A 70 4.38 -5.59 -2.95
C ARG A 70 3.83 -5.00 -1.66
N ALA A 71 4.74 -4.77 -0.70
CA ALA A 71 4.42 -4.17 0.59
C ALA A 71 3.91 -2.73 0.47
N GLY A 72 3.21 -2.26 1.50
CA GLY A 72 2.84 -0.86 1.67
C GLY A 72 4.02 0.02 2.05
N GLN A 73 3.77 1.32 2.08
CA GLN A 73 4.71 2.30 2.61
C GLN A 73 4.38 2.58 4.07
N TYR A 74 5.39 2.89 4.88
CA TYR A 74 5.25 3.10 6.31
C TYR A 74 5.79 4.47 6.70
N GLY A 75 5.09 5.15 7.60
CA GLY A 75 5.57 6.41 8.18
C GLY A 75 5.58 7.59 7.21
N VAL A 76 4.84 7.53 6.11
CA VAL A 76 4.84 8.56 5.06
C VAL A 76 4.47 9.93 5.63
N LYS A 77 3.34 10.02 6.34
CA LYS A 77 2.88 11.25 7.01
C LYS A 77 3.90 11.77 8.03
N TYR A 78 4.49 10.87 8.82
CA TYR A 78 5.51 11.25 9.79
C TYR A 78 6.76 11.81 9.12
N ALA A 79 7.23 11.18 8.04
CA ALA A 79 8.38 11.64 7.28
C ALA A 79 8.13 13.01 6.62
N GLU A 80 6.94 13.25 6.10
CA GLU A 80 6.50 14.55 5.57
C GLU A 80 6.45 15.62 6.66
N ALA A 81 5.82 15.32 7.80
CA ALA A 81 5.71 16.24 8.92
C ALA A 81 7.08 16.59 9.52
N LYS A 82 8.01 15.61 9.57
CA LYS A 82 9.38 15.82 10.04
C LYS A 82 10.19 16.74 9.11
N LYS A 83 9.93 16.69 7.80
CA LYS A 83 10.59 17.52 6.77
C LYS A 83 9.99 18.93 6.65
N SER A 84 8.78 19.14 7.16
CA SER A 84 8.10 20.44 7.04
C SER A 84 8.89 21.55 7.75
N PRO A 85 9.10 22.71 7.09
CA PRO A 85 9.80 23.85 7.68
C PRO A 85 8.91 24.75 8.55
N LEU A 86 7.61 24.42 8.69
CA LEU A 86 6.63 25.26 9.37
C LEU A 86 7.02 25.54 10.82
N LYS A 87 6.88 26.80 11.23
CA LYS A 87 7.20 27.29 12.59
C LYS A 87 5.95 27.50 13.44
N PRO A 88 6.08 27.50 14.78
CA PRO A 88 4.99 27.88 15.67
C PRO A 88 4.41 29.26 15.28
N GLY A 89 3.12 29.30 14.96
CA GLY A 89 2.41 30.52 14.56
C GLY A 89 2.04 30.59 13.07
N GLU A 90 2.62 29.74 12.22
CA GLU A 90 2.27 29.66 10.80
C GLU A 90 1.01 28.80 10.56
N GLN A 91 0.25 29.12 9.50
CA GLN A 91 -0.93 28.37 9.12
C GLN A 91 -0.54 26.92 8.76
N GLY A 92 -1.27 25.94 9.32
CA GLY A 92 -0.98 24.50 9.13
C GLY A 92 0.08 23.93 10.10
N TYR A 93 0.76 24.75 10.90
CA TYR A 93 1.74 24.26 11.89
C TYR A 93 1.13 23.25 12.87
N LYS A 94 -0.11 23.49 13.33
CA LYS A 94 -0.77 22.61 14.32
C LYS A 94 -0.98 21.19 13.79
N GLU A 95 -1.29 21.05 12.50
CA GLU A 95 -1.53 19.75 11.84
C GLU A 95 -0.20 19.00 11.64
N VAL A 96 0.84 19.71 11.22
CA VAL A 96 2.18 19.13 11.12
C VAL A 96 2.70 18.75 12.51
N ALA A 97 2.48 19.58 13.52
CA ALA A 97 2.89 19.33 14.88
C ALA A 97 2.17 18.10 15.47
N SER A 98 0.86 17.94 15.24
CA SER A 98 0.13 16.78 15.76
C SER A 98 0.66 15.45 15.21
N VAL A 99 1.12 15.43 13.96
CA VAL A 99 1.76 14.24 13.37
C VAL A 99 3.20 14.08 13.84
N LYS A 100 3.97 15.17 13.87
CA LYS A 100 5.40 15.16 14.20
C LYS A 100 5.69 14.76 15.64
N TYR A 101 4.82 15.16 16.57
CA TYR A 101 4.98 14.91 18.01
C TYR A 101 4.24 13.66 18.50
N ASP A 102 3.59 12.91 17.60
CA ASP A 102 2.96 11.60 17.89
C ASP A 102 3.62 10.49 17.06
N PRO A 103 4.88 10.10 17.38
CA PRO A 103 5.56 9.06 16.64
C PRO A 103 4.90 7.68 16.79
N ASP A 104 4.23 7.40 17.91
CA ASP A 104 3.64 6.09 18.17
C ASP A 104 2.51 5.78 17.18
N THR A 105 1.69 6.78 16.86
CA THR A 105 0.64 6.64 15.84
C THR A 105 1.21 6.67 14.42
N TYR A 106 2.12 7.59 14.12
CA TYR A 106 2.44 7.93 12.72
C TYR A 106 3.73 7.32 12.19
N LEU A 107 4.70 6.91 13.02
CA LEU A 107 6.00 6.43 12.55
C LEU A 107 5.89 5.10 11.79
N TYR A 108 5.03 4.19 12.25
CA TYR A 108 4.80 2.88 11.63
C TYR A 108 3.41 2.74 11.03
N GLN A 109 2.70 3.85 10.81
CA GLN A 109 1.42 3.85 10.11
C GLN A 109 1.61 3.41 8.66
N ARG A 110 0.90 2.36 8.25
CA ARG A 110 0.89 1.86 6.88
C ARG A 110 0.04 2.77 5.99
N SER A 111 0.51 2.93 4.76
CA SER A 111 -0.16 3.65 3.68
C SER A 111 -0.02 2.86 2.38
N GLU A 112 -1.03 2.95 1.52
CA GLU A 112 -1.03 2.28 0.22
C GLU A 112 -0.49 3.22 -0.84
N ASP A 113 0.45 2.72 -1.65
CA ASP A 113 0.87 3.39 -2.86
C ASP A 113 -0.05 2.97 -4.00
N THR A 114 -0.89 3.89 -4.46
CA THR A 114 -1.84 3.65 -5.55
C THR A 114 -1.41 4.32 -6.86
N THR A 115 -0.40 5.19 -6.80
CA THR A 115 -0.06 6.11 -7.91
C THR A 115 1.23 5.72 -8.61
N SER A 116 2.13 4.98 -7.95
CA SER A 116 3.36 4.56 -8.59
C SER A 116 3.13 3.52 -9.69
N LYS A 117 4.14 3.35 -10.56
CA LYS A 117 4.15 2.30 -11.59
C LYS A 117 3.98 0.90 -11.00
N LEU A 118 4.37 0.74 -9.72
CA LEU A 118 4.29 -0.50 -9.00
C LEU A 118 3.49 -0.27 -7.70
N PRO A 119 2.14 -0.19 -7.78
CA PRO A 119 1.31 0.03 -6.60
C PRO A 119 1.46 -1.07 -5.55
N THR A 120 1.06 -0.76 -4.32
CA THR A 120 0.97 -1.73 -3.22
C THR A 120 0.03 -2.87 -3.61
N HIS A 121 0.50 -4.10 -3.44
CA HIS A 121 -0.28 -5.30 -3.71
C HIS A 121 0.03 -6.36 -2.66
N SER A 122 -0.53 -6.16 -1.48
CA SER A 122 -0.24 -6.96 -0.30
C SER A 122 -1.51 -7.52 0.34
N MET A 123 -1.37 -8.68 0.95
CA MET A 123 -2.37 -9.38 1.74
C MET A 123 -2.36 -8.96 3.21
N PHE A 124 -1.40 -8.12 3.61
CA PHE A 124 -1.12 -7.76 4.99
C PHE A 124 -2.00 -6.60 5.48
N ILE A 125 -2.68 -6.82 6.60
CA ILE A 125 -3.51 -5.83 7.29
C ILE A 125 -2.91 -5.63 8.69
N PRO A 126 -2.23 -4.49 8.96
CA PRO A 126 -1.74 -4.17 10.29
C PRO A 126 -2.89 -3.77 11.22
N PHE A 127 -2.86 -4.27 12.46
CA PHE A 127 -3.79 -3.88 13.52
C PHE A 127 -3.12 -2.94 14.53
N TYR A 128 -3.40 -1.65 14.43
CA TYR A 128 -2.93 -0.66 15.40
C TYR A 128 -3.90 -0.60 16.58
N TRP A 129 -3.36 -0.64 17.80
CA TRP A 129 -4.14 -0.28 18.99
C TRP A 129 -4.31 1.24 19.01
N GLY A 130 -5.54 1.69 19.23
CA GLY A 130 -5.87 3.10 19.47
C GLY A 130 -6.00 3.39 20.95
#